data_AF-Q4R164-F1
#
_entry.id   AF-Q4R164-F1
#
_cell.length_a   1.000
_cell.length_b   1.000
_cell.length_c   1.000
_cell.angle_alpha   90.00
_cell.angle_beta   90.00
_cell.angle_gamma   90.00
#
_symmetry.space_group_name_H-M   'P 1'
#
loop_
_entity.id
_entity.type
_entity.pdbx_description
1 polymer ?
#
loop_
_entity_poly.entity_id
_entity_poly.type
_entity_poly.pdbx_seq_one_letter_code
_entity_poly.pdbx_strand_id
1 'polypeptide(L)'
;MAEAVVQKLKSEVEGSGMSPAVINGIFAIAMKYKPEEGTKPTTSEAMMKLFGLLGELEAFINTQSSSNQKVYYALLEKKRDEMIASIQKYF
;
A
#
# COMPACT_ATOMS: atom_id res chain seq x y z
N MET A 1 -14.01 -3.68 -6.18
CA MET A 1 -13.69 -3.20 -4.81
C MET A 1 -12.30 -2.60 -4.68
N ALA A 2 -11.23 -3.24 -5.21
CA ALA A 2 -9.86 -2.71 -5.07
C ALA A 2 -9.66 -1.29 -5.63
N GLU A 3 -10.22 -0.95 -6.80
CA GLU A 3 -10.08 0.40 -7.37
C GLU A 3 -10.65 1.52 -6.49
N ALA A 4 -11.76 1.28 -5.80
CA ALA A 4 -12.34 2.28 -4.90
C ALA A 4 -11.45 2.52 -3.67
N VAL A 5 -10.80 1.46 -3.15
CA VAL A 5 -9.82 1.58 -2.07
C VAL A 5 -8.58 2.31 -2.56
N VAL A 6 -8.09 1.98 -3.76
CA VAL A 6 -6.96 2.65 -4.42
C VAL A 6 -7.24 4.14 -4.63
N GLN A 7 -8.41 4.51 -5.16
CA GLN A 7 -8.80 5.91 -5.37
C GLN A 7 -8.93 6.69 -4.05
N LYS A 8 -9.49 6.07 -3.01
CA LYS A 8 -9.54 6.68 -1.66
C LYS A 8 -8.15 6.88 -1.10
N LEU A 9 -7.29 5.87 -1.17
CA LEU A 9 -5.89 5.99 -0.77
C LEU A 9 -5.20 7.08 -1.57
N LYS A 10 -5.49 7.20 -2.88
CA LYS A 10 -4.88 8.24 -3.73
C LYS A 10 -5.25 9.63 -3.24
N SER A 11 -6.52 9.83 -2.93
CA SER A 11 -7.00 11.11 -2.38
C SER A 11 -6.39 11.41 -1.00
N GLU A 12 -6.25 10.40 -0.13
CA GLU A 12 -5.62 10.56 1.19
C GLU A 12 -4.11 10.89 1.06
N VAL A 13 -3.41 10.23 0.14
CA VAL A 13 -1.97 10.44 -0.07
C VAL A 13 -1.71 11.75 -0.83
N GLU A 14 -2.58 12.17 -1.76
CA GLU A 14 -2.49 13.47 -2.42
C GLU A 14 -2.57 14.63 -1.41
N GLY A 15 -3.38 14.48 -0.35
CA GLY A 15 -3.44 15.44 0.75
C GLY A 15 -2.19 15.47 1.66
N SER A 16 -1.31 14.47 1.56
CA SER A 16 -0.13 14.34 2.43
C SER A 16 1.08 15.17 2.00
N GLY A 17 1.03 15.79 0.81
CA GLY A 17 2.16 16.54 0.22
C GLY A 17 3.17 15.66 -0.53
N MET A 18 2.87 14.37 -0.71
CA MET A 18 3.68 13.49 -1.54
C MET A 18 3.55 13.88 -3.02
N SER A 19 4.67 13.81 -3.76
CA SER A 19 4.63 14.16 -5.18
C SER A 19 3.76 13.18 -6.01
N PRO A 20 2.99 13.64 -7.01
CA PRO A 20 2.11 12.80 -7.81
C PRO A 20 2.81 11.60 -8.48
N ALA A 21 4.08 11.77 -8.86
CA ALA A 21 4.88 10.69 -9.44
C ALA A 21 5.10 9.53 -8.46
N VAL A 22 5.39 9.84 -7.19
CA VAL A 22 5.57 8.84 -6.13
C VAL A 22 4.25 8.17 -5.80
N ILE A 23 3.18 8.94 -5.72
CA ILE A 23 1.82 8.43 -5.52
C ILE A 23 1.48 7.40 -6.60
N ASN A 24 1.66 7.76 -7.87
CA ASN A 24 1.42 6.84 -8.99
C ASN A 24 2.32 5.59 -8.93
N GLY A 25 3.59 5.74 -8.53
CA GLY A 25 4.50 4.60 -8.34
C GLY A 25 4.05 3.64 -7.24
N ILE A 26 3.64 4.17 -6.08
CA ILE A 26 3.06 3.38 -4.98
C ILE A 26 1.83 2.60 -5.47
N PHE A 27 0.95 3.26 -6.24
CA PHE A 27 -0.23 2.59 -6.80
C PHE A 27 0.10 1.51 -7.81
N ALA A 28 1.07 1.75 -8.69
CA ALA A 28 1.52 0.76 -9.65
C ALA A 28 2.03 -0.51 -8.93
N ILE A 29 2.78 -0.35 -7.84
CA ILE A 29 3.26 -1.47 -7.01
C ILE A 29 2.08 -2.15 -6.32
N ALA A 30 1.17 -1.41 -5.66
CA ALA A 30 0.00 -1.96 -4.99
C ALA A 30 -0.88 -2.81 -5.91
N MET A 31 -1.05 -2.40 -7.17
CA MET A 31 -1.83 -3.15 -8.14
C MET A 31 -1.22 -4.52 -8.50
N LYS A 32 0.12 -4.65 -8.47
CA LYS A 32 0.79 -5.94 -8.71
C LYS A 32 0.48 -6.99 -7.64
N TYR A 33 0.21 -6.55 -6.41
CA TYR A 33 -0.06 -7.43 -5.27
C TYR A 33 -1.55 -7.69 -5.03
N LYS A 34 -2.44 -7.18 -5.89
CA LYS A 34 -3.87 -7.45 -5.78
C LYS A 34 -4.11 -8.97 -5.85
N PRO A 35 -4.94 -9.56 -4.96
CA PRO A 35 -5.34 -10.95 -5.10
C PRO A 35 -6.07 -11.18 -6.43
N GLU A 36 -5.89 -12.36 -7.03
CA GLU A 36 -6.59 -12.71 -8.26
C GLU A 36 -8.10 -12.71 -8.03
N GLU A 37 -8.87 -12.26 -9.01
CA GLU A 37 -10.32 -12.18 -8.87
C GLU A 37 -10.91 -13.58 -8.61
N GLY A 38 -11.77 -13.68 -7.60
CA GLY A 38 -12.34 -14.95 -7.15
C GLY A 38 -11.48 -15.73 -6.15
N THR A 39 -10.22 -15.35 -5.93
CA THR A 39 -9.37 -15.96 -4.89
C THR A 39 -9.51 -15.19 -3.58
N LYS A 40 -9.86 -15.92 -2.51
CA LYS A 40 -9.71 -15.44 -1.13
C LYS A 40 -8.40 -16.00 -0.61
N PRO A 41 -7.29 -15.23 -0.61
CA PRO A 41 -6.03 -15.73 -0.08
C PRO A 41 -6.23 -16.10 1.39
N THR A 42 -5.65 -17.20 1.85
CA THR A 42 -5.56 -17.51 3.28
C THR A 42 -4.89 -16.36 4.04
N THR A 43 -5.08 -16.24 5.36
CA THR A 43 -4.43 -15.22 6.19
C THR A 43 -2.92 -15.16 5.92
N SER A 44 -2.28 -16.32 5.80
CA SER A 44 -0.85 -16.45 5.49
C SER A 44 -0.49 -15.91 4.11
N GLU A 45 -1.27 -16.21 3.07
CA GLU A 45 -1.06 -15.69 1.71
C GLU A 45 -1.30 -14.17 1.65
N ALA A 46 -2.33 -13.67 2.33
CA ALA A 46 -2.61 -12.24 2.43
C ALA A 46 -1.46 -11.51 3.12
N MET A 47 -0.93 -12.06 4.22
CA MET A 47 0.23 -11.52 4.92
C MET A 47 1.49 -11.56 4.04
N MET A 48 1.77 -12.67 3.35
CA MET A 48 2.92 -12.76 2.44
C MET A 48 2.84 -11.74 1.30
N LYS A 49 1.67 -11.57 0.68
CA LYS A 49 1.45 -10.55 -0.34
C LYS A 49 1.61 -9.14 0.23
N LEU A 50 1.11 -8.89 1.44
CA LEU A 50 1.30 -7.61 2.12
C LEU A 50 2.78 -7.33 2.41
N PHE A 51 3.54 -8.29 2.94
CA PHE A 51 4.96 -8.11 3.20
C PHE A 51 5.76 -7.90 1.91
N GLY A 52 5.42 -8.64 0.84
CA GLY A 52 6.01 -8.42 -0.48
C GLY A 52 5.72 -7.01 -1.01
N LEU A 53 4.46 -6.57 -0.91
CA LEU A 53 4.03 -5.21 -1.25
C LEU A 53 4.83 -4.16 -0.48
N LEU A 54 4.90 -4.29 0.85
CA LEU A 54 5.63 -3.36 1.70
C LEU A 54 7.13 -3.33 1.35
N GLY A 55 7.74 -4.47 1.06
CA GLY A 55 9.14 -4.55 0.64
C GLY A 55 9.42 -3.86 -0.69
N GLU A 56 8.57 -4.06 -1.71
CA GLU A 56 8.73 -3.36 -3.00
C GLU A 56 8.46 -1.86 -2.86
N LEU A 57 7.48 -1.47 -2.04
CA LEU A 57 7.21 -0.06 -1.73
C LEU A 57 8.36 0.60 -0.96
N GLU A 58 8.97 -0.08 0.01
CA GLU A 58 10.16 0.42 0.72
C GLU A 58 11.35 0.58 -0.23
N ALA A 59 11.59 -0.41 -1.10
CA ALA A 59 12.64 -0.29 -2.11
C ALA A 59 12.39 0.91 -3.03
N PHE A 60 11.14 1.10 -3.48
CA PHE A 60 10.76 2.24 -4.31
C PHE A 60 10.91 3.57 -3.56
N ILE A 61 10.39 3.69 -2.33
CA ILE A 61 10.43 4.97 -1.61
C ILE A 61 11.86 5.39 -1.26
N ASN A 62 12.76 4.42 -1.02
CA ASN A 62 14.16 4.70 -0.75
C ASN A 62 14.88 5.34 -1.96
N THR A 63 14.34 5.19 -3.18
CA THR A 63 14.82 5.91 -4.38
C THR A 63 14.27 7.34 -4.51
N GLN A 64 13.26 7.69 -3.71
CA GLN A 64 12.60 8.99 -3.74
C GLN A 64 13.28 9.98 -2.79
N SER A 65 12.92 11.27 -2.92
CA SER A 65 13.44 12.32 -2.03
C SER A 65 13.11 12.07 -0.56
N SER A 66 13.93 12.58 0.36
CA SER A 66 13.72 12.44 1.81
C SER A 66 12.37 12.99 2.28
N SER A 67 11.82 13.99 1.58
CA SER A 67 10.48 14.51 1.87
C SER A 67 9.40 13.46 1.56
N ASN A 68 9.45 12.84 0.37
CA ASN A 68 8.53 11.78 0.00
C ASN A 68 8.68 10.56 0.92
N GLN A 69 9.92 10.20 1.29
CA GLN A 69 10.17 9.12 2.25
C GLN A 69 9.49 9.36 3.60
N LYS A 70 9.65 10.55 4.18
CA LYS A 70 9.01 10.90 5.47
C LYS A 70 7.49 10.79 5.40
N VAL A 71 6.90 11.32 4.33
CA VAL A 71 5.45 11.30 4.14
C VAL A 71 4.96 9.86 3.96
N TYR A 72 5.68 9.05 3.18
CA TYR A 72 5.38 7.64 3.00
C TYR A 72 5.44 6.87 4.31
N TYR A 73 6.52 6.98 5.09
CA TYR A 73 6.64 6.23 6.35
C TYR A 73 5.53 6.62 7.34
N ALA A 74 5.18 7.90 7.42
CA ALA A 74 4.07 8.37 8.27
C ALA A 74 2.70 7.84 7.83
N LEU A 75 2.48 7.65 6.52
CA LEU A 75 1.27 7.03 5.99
C LEU A 75 1.28 5.51 6.14
N LEU A 76 2.42 4.87 5.88
CA LEU A 76 2.60 3.44 5.94
C LEU A 76 2.34 2.92 7.34
N GLU A 77 2.88 3.58 8.37
CA GLU A 77 2.67 3.17 9.76
C GLU A 77 1.16 3.10 10.09
N LYS A 78 0.39 4.12 9.73
CA LYS A 78 -1.07 4.14 9.90
C LYS A 78 -1.77 3.06 9.08
N LYS A 79 -1.40 2.90 7.81
CA LYS A 79 -2.07 1.97 6.89
C LYS A 79 -1.68 0.51 7.10
N ARG A 80 -0.47 0.24 7.56
CA ARG A 80 0.02 -1.09 7.91
C ARG A 80 -0.83 -1.67 9.02
N ASP A 81 -1.09 -0.91 10.07
CA ASP A 81 -1.91 -1.37 11.19
C ASP A 81 -3.36 -1.60 10.76
N GLU A 82 -3.93 -0.70 9.94
CA GLU A 82 -5.27 -0.89 9.35
C GLU A 82 -5.34 -2.15 8.46
N MET A 83 -4.31 -2.41 7.66
CA MET A 83 -4.24 -3.58 6.77
C MET A 83 -4.07 -4.88 7.56
N ILE A 84 -3.18 -4.93 8.54
CA ILE A 84 -2.99 -6.11 9.40
C ILE A 84 -4.27 -6.41 10.18
N ALA A 85 -4.88 -5.39 10.78
CA ALA A 85 -6.16 -5.55 11.49
C ALA A 85 -7.28 -6.04 10.56
N SER A 86 -7.30 -5.57 9.31
CA SER A 86 -8.26 -6.05 8.31
C SER A 86 -8.01 -7.52 7.95
N ILE A 87 -6.76 -7.92 7.71
CA ILE A 87 -6.43 -9.32 7.41
C ILE A 87 -6.86 -10.24 8.57
N GLN A 88 -6.58 -9.85 9.82
CA GLN A 88 -6.95 -10.63 11.00
C GLN A 88 -8.46 -10.67 11.28
N LYS A 89 -9.21 -9.66 10.85
CA LYS A 89 -10.67 -9.59 11.07
C LYS A 89 -11.46 -10.36 10.02
N TYR A 90 -10.96 -10.43 8.79
CA TYR A 90 -11.67 -11.06 7.66
C TYR A 90 -11.24 -12.51 7.39
N PHE A 91 -10.18 -13.01 8.03
CA PHE A 91 -9.69 -14.38 7.92
C PHE A 91 -9.38 -14.98 9.28
#